data_AF-A0A7T7XQH3-F1
#
_entry.id   AF-A0A7T7XQH3-F1
#
_cell.length_a   1.000
_cell.length_b   1.000
_cell.length_c   1.000
_cell.angle_alpha   90.00
_cell.angle_beta   90.00
_cell.angle_gamma   90.00
#
_symmetry.space_group_name_H-M   'P 1'
#
loop_
_entity.id
_entity.type
_entity.pdbx_description
1 polymer ?
#
loop_
_entity_poly.entity_id
_entity_poly.type
_entity_poly.pdbx_seq_one_letter_code
_entity_poly.pdbx_strand_id
1 'polypeptide(L)'
;MEIIDEIVSEIDTYVDYVSALELIAKELNASIIQSPLQNFNDVMWHYKELYELEKNSDASGDEPTSIVHIYSIEEHLYCGLKDITIAIIDTIKYRIKKFLDADPGSYKKKQGLRTLYQEYKFLEINIKTNEIGQCSLHYMETAIISLKQLYIKTLELCRRLGIERTIIRGL
;
A
#
# COMPACT_ATOMS: atom_id res chain seq x y z
N MET A 1 23.01 -12.03 13.90
CA MET A 1 23.00 -10.57 13.61
C MET A 1 22.60 -10.25 12.18
N GLU A 2 23.05 -10.99 11.16
CA GLU A 2 22.64 -10.75 9.76
C GLU A 2 21.11 -10.68 9.56
N ILE A 3 20.34 -11.59 10.18
CA ILE A 3 18.85 -11.57 10.13
C ILE A 3 18.26 -10.29 10.73
N ILE A 4 18.86 -9.78 11.82
CA ILE A 4 18.40 -8.53 12.45
C ILE A 4 18.65 -7.35 11.50
N ASP A 5 19.81 -7.31 10.85
CA ASP A 5 20.16 -6.26 9.89
C ASP A 5 19.24 -6.29 8.65
N GLU A 6 18.88 -7.48 8.17
CA GLU A 6 17.91 -7.67 7.08
C GLU A 6 16.53 -7.10 7.45
N ILE A 7 16.02 -7.45 8.64
CA ILE A 7 14.72 -6.95 9.11
C ILE A 7 14.72 -5.43 9.29
N VAL A 8 15.81 -4.85 9.80
CA VAL A 8 15.94 -3.38 9.89
C VAL A 8 15.83 -2.75 8.50
N SER A 9 16.49 -3.33 7.49
CA SER A 9 16.38 -2.86 6.10
C SER A 9 14.94 -2.94 5.56
N GLU A 10 14.17 -3.96 5.92
CA GLU A 10 12.76 -4.08 5.52
C GLU A 10 11.87 -3.04 6.21
N ILE A 11 12.11 -2.80 7.51
CA ILE A 11 11.41 -1.77 8.29
C ILE A 11 11.67 -0.38 7.68
N ASP A 12 12.91 -0.06 7.34
CA ASP A 12 13.27 1.21 6.68
C ASP A 12 12.55 1.35 5.33
N THR A 13 12.56 0.28 4.52
CA THR A 13 11.87 0.24 3.22
C THR A 13 10.36 0.44 3.38
N TYR A 14 9.75 -0.16 4.41
CA TYR A 14 8.35 0.06 4.74
C TYR A 14 8.05 1.52 5.09
N VAL A 15 8.88 2.16 5.93
CA VAL A 15 8.69 3.56 6.34
C VAL A 15 8.75 4.49 5.12
N ASP A 16 9.67 4.25 4.19
CA ASP A 16 9.76 4.99 2.93
C ASP A 16 8.50 4.84 2.08
N TYR A 17 7.98 3.61 1.98
CA TYR A 17 6.75 3.36 1.24
C TYR A 17 5.52 3.98 1.88
N VAL A 18 5.33 3.84 3.19
CA VAL A 18 4.24 4.50 3.92
C VAL A 18 4.30 6.00 3.70
N SER A 19 5.46 6.63 3.88
CA SER A 19 5.65 8.07 3.69
C SER A 19 5.24 8.52 2.28
N ALA A 20 5.64 7.77 1.24
CA ALA A 20 5.27 8.07 -0.13
C ALA A 20 3.76 7.92 -0.39
N LEU A 21 3.12 6.91 0.20
CA LEU A 21 1.69 6.66 0.06
C LEU A 21 0.85 7.68 0.85
N GLU A 22 1.29 8.09 2.03
CA GLU A 22 0.65 9.13 2.83
C GLU A 22 0.59 10.47 2.10
N LEU A 23 1.63 10.83 1.34
CA LEU A 23 1.62 12.03 0.50
C LEU A 23 0.51 11.97 -0.56
N ILE A 24 0.37 10.83 -1.25
CA ILE A 24 -0.70 10.62 -2.24
C ILE A 24 -2.07 10.67 -1.56
N ALA A 25 -2.22 9.97 -0.44
CA ALA A 25 -3.48 9.94 0.31
C ALA A 25 -3.88 11.34 0.80
N LYS A 26 -2.92 12.12 1.31
CA LYS A 26 -3.14 13.50 1.75
C LYS A 26 -3.56 14.41 0.60
N GLU A 27 -2.89 14.32 -0.55
CA GLU A 27 -3.28 15.07 -1.75
C GLU A 27 -4.70 14.70 -2.20
N LEU A 28 -5.04 13.42 -2.09
CA LEU A 28 -6.37 12.92 -2.38
C LEU A 28 -7.40 13.26 -1.31
N ASN A 29 -7.02 13.72 -0.12
CA ASN A 29 -7.89 13.73 1.06
C ASN A 29 -8.57 12.35 1.28
N ALA A 30 -7.80 11.28 1.08
CA ALA A 30 -8.22 9.91 1.34
C ALA A 30 -8.14 9.64 2.85
N SER A 31 -9.20 9.07 3.42
CA SER A 31 -9.19 8.65 4.82
C SER A 31 -8.34 7.39 4.94
N ILE A 32 -7.15 7.53 5.53
CA ILE A 32 -6.31 6.39 5.87
C ILE A 32 -6.81 5.83 7.20
N ILE A 33 -7.14 4.54 7.22
CA ILE A 33 -7.46 3.82 8.46
C ILE A 33 -6.18 3.76 9.30
N GLN A 34 -6.26 3.78 10.64
CA GLN A 34 -5.09 3.71 11.55
C GLN A 34 -4.20 2.46 11.39
N SER A 35 -4.54 1.58 10.46
CA SER A 35 -3.89 0.30 10.18
C SER A 35 -2.37 0.37 9.98
N PRO A 36 -1.77 1.34 9.23
CA PRO A 36 -0.32 1.39 9.08
C PRO A 36 0.41 1.57 10.42
N LEU A 37 -0.06 2.49 11.27
CA LEU A 37 0.56 2.73 12.57
C LEU A 37 0.39 1.53 13.52
N GLN A 38 -0.78 0.88 13.50
CA GLN A 38 -1.03 -0.30 14.33
C GLN A 38 -0.11 -1.45 13.93
N ASN A 39 -0.05 -1.77 12.63
CA ASN A 39 0.86 -2.80 12.11
C ASN A 39 2.33 -2.46 12.39
N PHE A 40 2.73 -1.19 12.31
CA PHE A 40 4.10 -0.80 12.66
C PHE A 40 4.42 -1.03 14.15
N ASN A 41 3.47 -0.77 15.05
CA ASN A 41 3.68 -1.08 16.47
C ASN A 41 3.83 -2.59 16.70
N ASP A 42 3.05 -3.41 16.02
CA ASP A 42 3.15 -4.87 16.09
C ASP A 42 4.51 -5.36 15.56
N VAL A 43 4.98 -4.81 14.43
CA VAL A 43 6.33 -5.04 13.91
C VAL A 43 7.39 -4.74 14.96
N MET A 44 7.33 -3.56 15.60
CA MET A 44 8.32 -3.16 16.60
C MET A 44 8.29 -4.07 17.83
N TRP A 45 7.13 -4.60 18.20
CA TRP A 45 7.01 -5.59 19.27
C TRP A 45 7.68 -6.92 18.88
N HIS A 46 7.36 -7.48 17.72
CA HIS A 46 7.98 -8.72 17.25
C HIS A 46 9.49 -8.59 17.02
N TYR A 47 9.94 -7.45 16.50
CA TYR A 47 11.36 -7.14 16.31
C TYR A 47 12.13 -7.16 17.64
N LYS A 48 11.56 -6.55 18.69
CA LYS A 48 12.17 -6.54 20.02
C LYS A 48 12.32 -7.97 20.58
N GLU A 49 11.27 -8.79 20.48
CA GLU A 49 11.30 -10.17 20.95
C GLU A 49 12.36 -10.99 20.19
N LEU A 50 12.42 -10.84 18.85
CA LEU A 50 13.44 -11.48 18.03
C LEU A 50 14.86 -11.05 18.41
N TYR A 51 15.08 -9.75 18.64
CA TYR A 51 16.38 -9.23 19.05
C TYR A 51 16.86 -9.83 20.38
N GLU A 52 15.98 -9.94 21.37
CA GLU A 52 16.32 -10.56 22.65
C GLU A 52 16.56 -12.07 22.53
N LEU A 53 15.84 -12.78 21.64
CA LEU A 53 16.12 -14.19 21.34
C LEU A 53 17.51 -14.37 20.72
N GLU A 54 17.84 -13.59 19.69
CA GLU A 54 19.13 -13.62 18.99
C GLU A 54 20.32 -13.19 19.87
N LYS A 55 20.07 -12.37 20.88
CA LYS A 55 21.09 -11.95 21.85
C LYS A 55 21.39 -13.03 22.88
N ASN A 56 20.42 -13.89 23.19
CA ASN A 56 20.51 -14.92 24.22
C ASN A 56 20.73 -16.33 23.63
N SER A 57 20.83 -16.47 22.30
CA SER A 57 20.89 -17.73 21.55
C SER A 57 22.19 -18.54 21.71
N ASP A 58 23.17 -18.07 22.50
CA ASP A 58 24.24 -18.92 23.03
C ASP A 58 23.72 -19.98 24.06
N ALA A 59 22.44 -19.93 24.47
CA ALA A 59 21.91 -20.73 25.59
C ALA A 59 20.80 -21.76 25.30
N SER A 60 20.04 -21.70 24.18
CA SER A 60 19.06 -22.75 23.87
C SER A 60 18.64 -22.75 22.39
N GLY A 61 18.58 -23.94 21.79
CA GLY A 61 18.26 -24.17 20.37
C GLY A 61 16.78 -23.98 20.00
N ASP A 62 16.20 -22.82 20.30
CA ASP A 62 14.78 -22.51 20.07
C ASP A 62 14.52 -21.84 18.70
N GLU A 63 15.01 -22.46 17.61
CA GLU A 63 14.79 -22.02 16.21
C GLU A 63 13.30 -21.79 15.81
N PRO A 64 12.31 -22.57 16.30
CA PRO A 64 10.91 -22.39 15.87
C PRO A 64 10.31 -21.03 16.26
N THR A 65 10.77 -20.43 17.36
CA THR A 65 10.20 -19.16 17.86
C THR A 65 10.70 -17.96 17.05
N SER A 66 11.99 -17.92 16.69
CA SER A 66 12.55 -16.86 15.84
C SER A 66 11.83 -16.78 14.49
N ILE A 67 11.54 -17.93 13.87
CA ILE A 67 10.81 -18.02 12.60
C ILE A 67 9.41 -17.39 12.70
N VAL A 68 8.70 -17.60 13.81
CA VAL A 68 7.37 -17.01 14.03
C VAL A 68 7.45 -15.49 14.05
N HIS A 69 8.45 -14.91 14.75
CA HIS A 69 8.62 -13.46 14.80
C HIS A 69 8.97 -12.86 13.44
N ILE A 70 9.81 -13.53 12.64
CA ILE A 70 10.15 -13.10 11.28
C ILE A 70 8.88 -13.04 10.42
N TYR A 71 8.09 -14.12 10.37
CA TYR A 71 6.86 -14.14 9.58
C TYR A 71 5.84 -13.10 10.04
N SER A 72 5.69 -12.89 11.36
CA SER A 72 4.78 -11.85 11.87
C SER A 72 5.23 -10.45 11.46
N ILE A 73 6.54 -10.16 11.46
CA ILE A 73 7.07 -8.88 10.98
C ILE A 73 6.71 -8.68 9.51
N GLU A 74 7.04 -9.64 8.64
CA GLU A 74 6.74 -9.58 7.20
C GLU A 74 5.23 -9.37 6.94
N GLU A 75 4.38 -10.11 7.66
CA GLU A 75 2.92 -10.01 7.54
C GLU A 75 2.40 -8.63 7.91
N HIS A 76 2.85 -8.07 9.04
CA HIS A 76 2.40 -6.75 9.49
C HIS A 76 2.92 -5.63 8.58
N LEU A 77 4.17 -5.68 8.13
CA LEU A 77 4.70 -4.74 7.13
C LEU A 77 3.85 -4.79 5.84
N TYR A 78 3.55 -5.98 5.35
CA TYR A 78 2.68 -6.18 4.19
C TYR A 78 1.28 -5.59 4.40
N CYS A 79 0.63 -5.90 5.53
CA CYS A 79 -0.74 -5.47 5.82
C CYS A 79 -0.85 -3.96 5.95
N GLY A 80 0.11 -3.31 6.61
CA GLY A 80 0.16 -1.85 6.73
C GLY A 80 0.22 -1.17 5.35
N LEU A 81 1.08 -1.66 4.45
CA LEU A 81 1.18 -1.12 3.08
C LEU A 81 -0.05 -1.42 2.24
N LYS A 82 -0.61 -2.62 2.37
CA LYS A 82 -1.81 -3.04 1.65
C LYS A 82 -2.98 -2.10 1.96
N ASP A 83 -3.23 -1.81 3.23
CA ASP A 83 -4.42 -1.07 3.64
C ASP A 83 -4.41 0.39 3.14
N ILE A 84 -3.26 1.08 3.25
CA ILE A 84 -3.11 2.44 2.70
C ILE A 84 -3.21 2.43 1.17
N THR A 85 -2.62 1.43 0.50
CA THR A 85 -2.66 1.30 -0.96
C THR A 85 -4.11 1.11 -1.44
N ILE A 86 -4.88 0.22 -0.79
CA ILE A 86 -6.29 -0.01 -1.11
C ILE A 86 -7.13 1.24 -0.85
N ALA A 87 -6.91 1.96 0.26
CA ALA A 87 -7.65 3.20 0.55
C ALA A 87 -7.46 4.27 -0.53
N ILE A 88 -6.24 4.41 -1.06
CA ILE A 88 -5.94 5.31 -2.19
C ILE A 88 -6.69 4.87 -3.44
N ILE A 89 -6.59 3.57 -3.80
CA ILE A 89 -7.23 3.00 -5.00
C ILE A 89 -8.75 3.21 -4.95
N ASP A 90 -9.38 2.91 -3.82
CA ASP A 90 -10.82 3.04 -3.65
C ASP A 90 -11.29 4.49 -3.71
N THR A 91 -10.52 5.43 -3.14
CA THR A 91 -10.82 6.86 -3.23
C THR A 91 -10.83 7.34 -4.68
N ILE A 92 -9.81 6.98 -5.47
CA ILE A 92 -9.72 7.39 -6.88
C ILE A 92 -10.83 6.74 -7.70
N LYS A 93 -11.02 5.42 -7.56
CA LYS A 93 -12.09 4.69 -8.27
C LYS A 93 -13.46 5.28 -7.99
N TYR A 94 -13.77 5.55 -6.72
CA TYR A 94 -15.05 6.13 -6.31
C TYR A 94 -15.28 7.46 -7.02
N ARG A 95 -14.29 8.34 -7.07
CA ARG A 95 -14.40 9.65 -7.70
C ARG A 95 -14.51 9.58 -9.22
N ILE A 96 -13.73 8.70 -9.85
CA ILE A 96 -13.86 8.45 -11.29
C ILE A 96 -15.28 7.96 -11.59
N LYS A 97 -15.78 6.97 -10.84
CA LYS A 97 -17.13 6.44 -11.02
C LYS A 97 -18.19 7.54 -10.85
N LYS A 98 -18.13 8.31 -9.77
CA LYS A 98 -19.03 9.43 -9.51
C LYS A 98 -19.04 10.46 -10.66
N PHE A 99 -17.87 10.79 -11.21
CA PHE A 99 -17.75 11.70 -12.35
C PHE A 99 -18.31 11.10 -13.65
N LEU A 100 -18.11 9.81 -13.88
CA LEU A 100 -18.68 9.10 -15.02
C LEU A 100 -20.21 9.06 -14.93
N ASP A 101 -20.76 8.83 -13.74
CA ASP A 101 -22.20 8.74 -13.48
C ASP A 101 -22.89 10.11 -13.57
N ALA A 102 -22.22 11.19 -13.14
CA ALA A 102 -22.79 12.54 -13.08
C ALA A 102 -22.89 13.27 -14.43
N ASP A 103 -22.13 12.83 -15.46
CA ASP A 103 -22.12 13.50 -16.75
C ASP A 103 -22.26 12.46 -17.89
N PRO A 104 -23.43 12.36 -18.54
CA PRO A 104 -23.66 11.43 -19.65
C PRO A 104 -23.02 11.90 -20.98
N GLY A 105 -22.19 12.95 -20.96
CA GLY A 105 -21.53 13.53 -22.12
C GLY A 105 -20.68 12.55 -22.96
N SER A 106 -20.22 13.04 -24.11
CA SER A 106 -19.61 12.26 -25.21
C SER A 106 -18.74 11.07 -24.76
N TYR A 107 -19.18 9.86 -25.13
CA TYR A 107 -18.52 8.59 -24.87
C TYR A 107 -17.00 8.59 -25.15
N LYS A 108 -16.57 9.26 -26.23
CA LYS A 108 -15.14 9.36 -26.61
C LYS A 108 -14.31 10.18 -25.62
N LYS A 109 -14.88 11.21 -24.99
CA LYS A 109 -14.15 12.06 -24.02
C LYS A 109 -13.87 11.34 -22.70
N LYS A 110 -14.65 10.31 -22.38
CA LYS A 110 -14.59 9.59 -21.10
C LYS A 110 -13.93 8.21 -21.18
N GLN A 111 -13.52 7.77 -22.37
CA GLN A 111 -12.88 6.47 -22.55
C GLN A 111 -11.61 6.33 -21.70
N GLY A 112 -10.78 7.38 -21.64
CA GLY A 112 -9.57 7.37 -20.81
C GLY A 112 -9.86 7.16 -19.32
N LEU A 113 -10.93 7.77 -18.79
CA LEU A 113 -11.33 7.58 -17.39
C LEU A 113 -11.84 6.18 -17.11
N ARG A 114 -12.57 5.58 -18.07
CA ARG A 114 -13.00 4.17 -17.97
C ARG A 114 -11.81 3.23 -17.98
N THR A 115 -10.82 3.47 -18.84
CA THR A 115 -9.58 2.70 -18.87
C THR A 115 -8.87 2.80 -17.53
N LEU A 116 -8.65 4.01 -17.00
CA LEU A 116 -8.04 4.19 -15.68
C LEU A 116 -8.82 3.46 -14.58
N TYR A 117 -10.15 3.56 -14.58
CA TYR A 117 -10.98 2.85 -13.60
C TYR A 117 -10.76 1.33 -13.64
N GLN A 118 -10.67 0.74 -14.84
CA GLN A 118 -10.39 -0.70 -14.98
C GLN A 118 -8.97 -1.05 -14.55
N GLU A 119 -7.97 -0.21 -14.86
CA GLU A 119 -6.59 -0.41 -14.40
C GLU A 119 -6.48 -0.39 -12.87
N TYR A 120 -7.14 0.57 -12.20
CA TYR A 120 -7.22 0.59 -10.73
C TYR A 120 -7.94 -0.63 -10.17
N LYS A 121 -9.04 -1.04 -10.79
CA LYS A 121 -9.78 -2.24 -10.38
C LYS A 121 -8.93 -3.51 -10.53
N PHE A 122 -8.14 -3.61 -11.60
CA PHE A 122 -7.22 -4.71 -11.80
C PHE A 122 -6.13 -4.74 -10.73
N LEU A 123 -5.52 -3.59 -10.42
CA LEU A 123 -4.52 -3.48 -9.36
C LEU A 123 -5.10 -3.86 -7.98
N GLU A 124 -6.29 -3.36 -7.65
CA GLU A 124 -7.00 -3.72 -6.42
C GLU A 124 -7.22 -5.22 -6.29
N ILE A 125 -7.71 -5.86 -7.36
CA ILE A 125 -7.93 -7.31 -7.38
C ILE A 125 -6.63 -8.02 -7.10
N ASN A 126 -5.54 -7.68 -7.81
CA ASN A 126 -4.25 -8.33 -7.62
C ASN A 126 -3.79 -8.25 -6.16
N ILE A 127 -3.85 -7.06 -5.55
CA ILE A 127 -3.46 -6.84 -4.15
C ILE A 127 -4.34 -7.67 -3.19
N LYS A 128 -5.65 -7.75 -3.44
CA LYS A 128 -6.59 -8.47 -2.57
C LYS A 128 -6.55 -9.99 -2.74
N THR A 129 -6.25 -10.48 -3.94
CA THR A 129 -6.22 -11.92 -4.25
C THR A 129 -4.88 -12.55 -3.93
N ASN A 130 -3.85 -11.77 -3.60
CA ASN A 130 -2.60 -12.34 -3.18
C ASN A 130 -2.81 -13.06 -1.83
N GLU A 131 -2.68 -14.39 -1.85
CA GLU A 131 -2.98 -15.24 -0.71
C GLU A 131 -2.05 -14.96 0.47
N ILE A 132 -2.54 -15.22 1.68
CA ILE A 132 -1.92 -14.98 3.00
C ILE A 132 -0.52 -15.65 3.15
N GLY A 133 -0.10 -16.49 2.20
CA GLY A 133 1.24 -17.11 2.15
C GLY A 133 2.29 -16.42 1.26
N GLN A 134 1.97 -15.28 0.62
CA GLN A 134 2.90 -14.47 -0.18
C GLN A 134 3.01 -13.03 0.33
N CYS A 135 2.78 -12.83 1.64
CA CYS A 135 2.93 -11.55 2.34
C CYS A 135 4.41 -11.11 2.34
N SER A 136 4.88 -10.58 1.21
CA SER A 136 6.24 -10.06 1.07
C SER A 136 6.20 -8.57 0.76
N LEU A 137 7.15 -7.85 1.33
CA LEU A 137 7.38 -6.45 1.05
C LEU A 137 7.65 -6.22 -0.45
N HIS A 138 8.37 -7.15 -1.08
CA HIS A 138 8.71 -7.10 -2.51
C HIS A 138 7.47 -7.11 -3.43
N TYR A 139 6.45 -7.88 -3.08
CA TYR A 139 5.18 -7.84 -3.83
C TYR A 139 4.53 -6.46 -3.71
N MET A 140 4.47 -5.90 -2.50
CA MET A 140 3.89 -4.59 -2.27
C MET A 140 4.67 -3.48 -2.96
N GLU A 141 5.98 -3.56 -3.03
CA GLU A 141 6.81 -2.64 -3.83
C GLU A 141 6.32 -2.57 -5.29
N THR A 142 6.10 -3.71 -5.93
CA THR A 142 5.59 -3.76 -7.32
C THR A 142 4.20 -3.13 -7.43
N ALA A 143 3.32 -3.40 -6.47
CA ALA A 143 1.98 -2.80 -6.42
C ALA A 143 2.03 -1.28 -6.21
N ILE A 144 2.92 -0.80 -5.35
CA ILE A 144 3.12 0.62 -5.05
C ILE A 144 3.70 1.37 -6.25
N ILE A 145 4.67 0.79 -6.96
CA ILE A 145 5.20 1.35 -8.21
C ILE A 145 4.06 1.47 -9.24
N SER A 146 3.26 0.42 -9.38
CA SER A 146 2.10 0.41 -10.28
C SER A 146 1.08 1.48 -9.90
N LEU A 147 0.78 1.63 -8.61
CA LEU A 147 -0.11 2.67 -8.10
C LEU A 147 0.43 4.07 -8.42
N LYS A 148 1.72 4.33 -8.17
CA LYS A 148 2.36 5.63 -8.48
C LYS A 148 2.25 5.97 -9.96
N GLN A 149 2.48 5.01 -10.85
CA GLN A 149 2.34 5.21 -12.29
C GLN A 149 0.88 5.49 -12.69
N LEU A 150 -0.09 4.75 -12.14
CA LEU A 150 -1.51 5.02 -12.38
C LEU A 150 -1.93 6.39 -11.86
N TYR A 151 -1.41 6.80 -10.71
CA TYR A 151 -1.68 8.09 -10.11
C TYR A 151 -1.19 9.24 -11.01
N ILE A 152 0.03 9.14 -11.54
CA ILE A 152 0.57 10.12 -12.50
C ILE A 152 -0.28 10.19 -13.76
N LYS A 153 -0.63 9.05 -14.37
CA LYS A 153 -1.54 9.01 -15.53
C LYS A 153 -2.89 9.66 -15.23
N THR A 154 -3.39 9.49 -14.00
CA THR A 154 -4.65 10.10 -13.54
C THR A 154 -4.53 11.61 -13.47
N LEU A 155 -3.45 12.14 -12.88
CA LEU A 155 -3.17 13.57 -12.82
C LEU A 155 -3.10 14.19 -14.23
N GLU A 156 -2.33 13.58 -15.13
CA GLU A 156 -2.18 14.06 -16.51
C GLU A 156 -3.51 14.10 -17.27
N LEU A 157 -4.29 13.02 -17.18
CA LEU A 157 -5.59 12.96 -17.84
C LEU A 157 -6.56 13.99 -17.23
N CYS A 158 -6.59 14.11 -15.91
CA CYS A 158 -7.49 15.05 -15.24
C CYS A 158 -7.15 16.51 -15.57
N ARG A 159 -5.85 16.85 -15.69
CA ARG A 159 -5.42 18.18 -16.15
C ARG A 159 -5.84 18.46 -17.58
N ARG A 160 -5.62 17.50 -18.49
CA ARG A 160 -6.05 17.62 -19.90
C ARG A 160 -7.55 17.80 -20.06
N LEU A 161 -8.35 17.18 -19.18
CA LEU A 161 -9.80 17.27 -19.20
C LEU A 161 -10.36 18.44 -18.36
N GLY A 162 -9.53 19.13 -17.58
CA GLY A 162 -9.96 20.22 -16.70
C GLY A 162 -10.77 19.75 -15.48
N ILE A 163 -10.56 18.51 -15.00
CA ILE A 163 -11.36 17.86 -13.94
C ILE A 163 -10.55 17.47 -12.70
N GLU A 164 -9.31 17.96 -12.60
CA GLU A 164 -8.39 17.66 -11.49
C GLU A 164 -9.00 17.95 -10.12
N ARG A 165 -9.73 19.07 -9.95
CA ARG A 165 -10.41 19.37 -8.68
C ARG A 165 -11.42 18.30 -8.28
N THR A 166 -12.17 17.77 -9.25
CA THR A 166 -13.23 16.79 -9.00
C THR A 166 -12.68 15.41 -8.64
N ILE A 167 -11.63 14.96 -9.33
CA ILE A 167 -11.07 13.60 -9.14
C ILE A 167 -9.98 13.57 -8.07
N ILE A 168 -9.08 14.55 -8.06
CA ILE A 168 -7.90 14.53 -7.19
C ILE A 168 -8.17 15.21 -5.87
N ARG A 169 -8.77 16.40 -5.87
CA ARG A 169 -8.93 17.18 -4.62
C ARG A 169 -10.20 16.83 -3.83
N GLY A 170 -11.21 16.28 -4.51
CA GLY A 170 -12.56 16.14 -3.95
C GLY A 170 -13.25 17.50 -3.89
N LEU A 171 -14.56 17.51 -4.13
CA LEU A 171 -15.41 18.69 -3.92
C LEU A 171 -15.92 18.72 -2.49
#